data_AF-A0A8H5V1F9-F1
#
_entry.id   AF-A0A8H5V1F9-F1
#
_cell.length_a   1.000
_cell.length_b   1.000
_cell.length_c   1.000
_cell.angle_alpha   90.00
_cell.angle_beta   90.00
_cell.angle_gamma   90.00
#
_symmetry.space_group_name_H-M   'P 1'
#
loop_
_entity.id
_entity.type
_entity.pdbx_description
1 polymer ?
#
loop_
_entity_poly.entity_id
_entity_poly.type
_entity_poly.pdbx_seq_one_letter_code
_entity_poly.pdbx_strand_id
1 'polypeptide(L)'
;MTTISYVIDPDGDVELVLREPNSHQIIPEIHSDGSSAQGDRPDSEFDNLLATGRYIVFNELYAKPTTVTGTQNAEEDHEPREVRMHISSKHLSFVSSTFRDLLLASANEDASSPSPASESLARVHTTGWDAVALAIVLDAIHGRHAEIPRDINLGLLARITTVVDHYKCQELASYPDFY
;
A
#
# COMPACT_ATOMS: atom_id res chain seq x y z
N MET A 1 -12.33 -9.46 12.86
CA MET A 1 -11.22 -9.07 11.97
C MET A 1 -11.72 -9.09 10.53
N THR A 2 -11.65 -7.96 9.83
CA THR A 2 -12.01 -7.88 8.41
C THR A 2 -10.75 -7.97 7.55
N THR A 3 -10.79 -8.76 6.49
CA THR A 3 -9.63 -8.98 5.62
C THR A 3 -10.00 -8.76 4.17
N ILE A 4 -9.25 -7.88 3.51
CA ILE A 4 -9.37 -7.62 2.07
C ILE A 4 -8.26 -8.40 1.38
N SER A 5 -8.61 -9.19 0.36
CA SER A 5 -7.64 -9.89 -0.48
C SER A 5 -7.43 -9.14 -1.79
N TYR A 6 -6.18 -9.00 -2.21
CA TYR A 6 -5.80 -8.35 -3.46
C TYR A 6 -4.74 -9.18 -4.18
N VAL A 7 -5.11 -9.80 -5.31
CA VAL A 7 -4.18 -10.62 -6.09
C VAL A 7 -3.57 -9.79 -7.21
N ILE A 8 -2.23 -9.72 -7.23
CA ILE A 8 -1.43 -9.05 -8.26
C ILE A 8 -0.80 -10.10 -9.17
N ASP A 9 -0.19 -11.13 -8.56
CA ASP A 9 0.36 -12.28 -9.25
C ASP A 9 -0.24 -13.58 -8.68
N PRO A 10 -1.15 -14.25 -9.42
CA PRO A 10 -1.75 -15.51 -8.97
C PRO A 10 -0.75 -16.65 -8.78
N ASP A 11 0.39 -16.61 -9.49
CA ASP A 11 1.48 -17.57 -9.37
C ASP A 11 2.59 -17.05 -8.44
N GLY A 12 2.31 -15.93 -7.75
CA GLY A 12 3.20 -15.33 -6.77
C GLY A 12 3.54 -16.28 -5.63
N ASP A 13 4.71 -16.10 -5.05
CA ASP A 13 5.25 -16.90 -3.95
C ASP A 13 5.24 -16.15 -2.60
N VAL A 14 4.66 -14.94 -2.56
CA VAL A 14 4.66 -14.06 -1.39
C VAL A 14 3.24 -13.57 -1.05
N GLU A 15 2.88 -13.65 0.22
CA GLU A 15 1.71 -12.98 0.82
C GLU A 15 2.21 -11.79 1.64
N LEU A 16 2.00 -10.57 1.14
CA LEU A 16 2.26 -9.35 1.90
C LEU A 16 1.01 -8.97 2.70
N VAL A 17 1.15 -8.90 4.02
CA VAL A 17 0.08 -8.57 4.97
C VAL A 17 0.28 -7.15 5.49
N LEU A 18 -0.59 -6.24 5.04
CA LEU A 18 -0.69 -4.87 5.53
C LEU A 18 -1.66 -4.82 6.73
N ARG A 19 -1.11 -4.52 7.91
CA ARG A 19 -1.85 -4.29 9.15
C ARG A 19 -2.18 -2.81 9.32
N GLU A 20 -3.29 -2.53 9.98
CA GLU A 20 -3.72 -1.15 10.28
C GLU A 20 -3.69 -0.27 9.01
N PRO A 21 -4.32 -0.68 7.90
CA PRO A 21 -4.22 0.05 6.64
C PRO A 21 -4.68 1.49 6.83
N ASN A 22 -3.99 2.41 6.14
CA ASN A 22 -4.25 3.84 6.13
C ASN A 22 -4.04 4.55 7.49
N SER A 23 -3.31 3.95 8.44
CA SER A 23 -3.02 4.60 9.74
C SER A 23 -1.87 5.61 9.70
N HIS A 24 -0.96 5.52 8.71
CA HIS A 24 0.05 6.56 8.48
C HIS A 24 -0.60 7.84 7.93
N GLN A 25 -0.53 8.92 8.72
CA GLN A 25 -0.95 10.25 8.28
C GLN A 25 0.13 10.88 7.38
N ILE A 26 0.08 10.58 6.09
CA ILE A 26 0.96 11.19 5.08
C ILE A 26 0.20 12.31 4.38
N ILE A 27 0.61 13.55 4.67
CA ILE A 27 0.02 14.78 4.12
C ILE A 27 1.13 15.54 3.36
N PRO A 28 0.91 15.94 2.10
CA PRO A 28 1.90 16.71 1.35
C PRO A 28 2.12 18.10 1.96
N GLU A 29 3.37 18.47 2.20
CA GLU A 29 3.74 19.86 2.52
C GLU A 29 3.86 20.68 1.23
N ILE A 30 2.99 21.68 1.07
CA ILE A 30 2.99 22.56 -0.11
C ILE A 30 3.48 23.95 0.30
N HIS A 31 4.76 24.24 0.06
CA HIS A 31 5.30 25.58 0.24
C HIS A 31 4.95 26.44 -0.98
N SER A 32 4.00 27.37 -0.83
CA SER A 32 3.69 28.36 -1.87
C SER A 32 4.59 29.58 -1.70
N ASP A 33 5.47 29.84 -2.67
CA ASP A 33 6.46 30.94 -2.62
C ASP A 33 5.86 32.31 -3.00
N GLY A 34 4.57 32.53 -2.71
CA GLY A 34 3.82 33.69 -3.20
C GLY A 34 2.73 34.15 -2.22
N SER A 35 2.86 35.41 -1.79
CA SER A 35 1.91 36.18 -0.99
C SER A 35 0.44 35.93 -1.39
N SER A 36 -0.24 35.05 -0.67
CA SER A 36 -1.69 35.04 -0.62
C SER A 36 -2.15 34.59 0.77
N ALA A 37 -3.06 35.36 1.33
CA ALA A 37 -3.76 35.04 2.57
C ALA A 37 -4.69 33.84 2.31
N GLN A 38 -4.13 32.65 2.23
CA GLN A 38 -4.87 31.40 2.20
C GLN A 38 -4.65 30.77 3.58
N GLY A 39 -5.71 30.71 4.41
CA GLY A 39 -5.64 29.98 5.67
C GLY A 39 -5.23 28.52 5.45
N ASP A 40 -4.72 27.87 6.50
CA ASP A 40 -4.38 26.44 6.49
C ASP A 40 -5.47 25.66 5.75
N ARG A 41 -5.07 25.00 4.66
CA ARG A 41 -5.95 24.10 3.93
C ARG A 41 -6.30 22.93 4.86
N PRO A 42 -7.57 22.50 4.94
CA PRO A 42 -7.92 21.36 5.78
C PRO A 42 -7.29 20.08 5.23
N ASP A 43 -6.72 19.24 6.10
CA ASP A 43 -6.07 17.97 5.73
C ASP A 43 -6.96 17.06 4.87
N SER A 44 -8.28 17.16 5.03
CA SER A 44 -9.27 16.40 4.27
C SER A 44 -9.30 16.73 2.76
N GLU A 45 -8.67 17.82 2.32
CA GLU A 45 -8.47 18.09 0.89
C GLU A 45 -7.56 17.03 0.23
N PHE A 46 -6.71 16.38 1.03
CA PHE A 46 -5.77 15.36 0.59
C PHE A 46 -6.28 13.93 0.81
N ASP A 47 -7.52 13.74 1.26
CA ASP A 47 -8.12 12.42 1.40
C ASP A 47 -8.17 11.72 0.03
N ASN A 48 -7.99 10.40 0.03
CA ASN A 48 -8.15 9.63 -1.20
C ASN A 48 -9.59 9.77 -1.73
N LEU A 49 -9.72 10.05 -3.02
CA LEU A 49 -11.00 9.83 -3.71
C LEU A 49 -11.35 8.34 -3.67
N LEU A 50 -12.64 8.03 -3.84
CA LEU A 50 -13.06 6.64 -4.01
C LEU A 50 -12.25 6.00 -5.14
N ALA A 51 -11.61 4.89 -4.81
CA ALA A 51 -10.80 4.13 -5.72
C ALA A 51 -11.68 3.55 -6.84
N THR A 52 -11.11 3.49 -8.05
CA THR A 52 -11.77 3.00 -9.26
C THR A 52 -11.06 1.77 -9.82
N GLY A 53 -11.66 1.13 -10.83
CA GLY A 53 -11.11 -0.08 -11.42
C GLY A 53 -10.97 -1.19 -10.39
N ARG A 54 -9.81 -1.87 -10.37
CA ARG A 54 -9.54 -2.97 -9.44
C ARG A 54 -9.26 -2.53 -8.00
N TYR A 55 -8.95 -1.25 -7.78
CA TYR A 55 -8.68 -0.71 -6.45
C TYR A 55 -9.96 -0.46 -5.65
N ILE A 56 -11.14 -0.60 -6.26
CA ILE A 56 -12.45 -0.39 -5.63
C ILE A 56 -12.65 -1.25 -4.37
N VAL A 57 -11.97 -2.39 -4.28
CA VAL A 57 -11.98 -3.29 -3.12
C VAL A 57 -11.49 -2.60 -1.83
N PHE A 58 -10.70 -1.52 -1.95
CA PHE A 58 -10.19 -0.76 -0.82
C PHE A 58 -11.16 0.33 -0.35
N ASN A 59 -12.28 0.59 -1.04
CA ASN A 59 -13.21 1.66 -0.67
C ASN A 59 -13.84 1.46 0.71
N GLU A 60 -13.98 0.21 1.16
CA GLU A 60 -14.44 -0.12 2.50
C GLU A 60 -13.51 0.41 3.59
N LEU A 61 -12.23 0.62 3.27
CA LEU A 61 -11.24 1.21 4.18
C LEU A 61 -11.41 2.71 4.38
N TYR A 62 -12.06 3.40 3.43
CA TYR A 62 -12.30 4.85 3.48
C TYR A 62 -13.74 5.19 3.90
N ALA A 63 -14.63 4.20 3.92
CA ALA A 63 -15.99 4.39 4.41
C ALA A 63 -15.97 4.76 5.89
N LYS A 64 -16.27 6.03 6.20
CA LYS A 64 -16.54 6.45 7.57
C LYS A 64 -17.73 5.62 8.09
N PRO A 65 -17.66 5.04 9.29
CA PRO A 65 -18.79 4.30 9.84
C PRO A 65 -20.02 5.20 9.82
N THR A 66 -21.04 4.79 9.07
CA THR A 66 -22.28 5.57 8.96
C THR A 66 -23.00 5.42 10.30
N THR A 67 -22.88 6.43 11.15
CA THR A 67 -23.67 6.54 12.37
C THR A 67 -25.14 6.75 11.99
N VAL A 68 -25.91 5.66 11.97
CA VAL A 68 -27.37 5.76 12.00
C VAL A 68 -27.74 6.26 13.40
N THR A 69 -28.29 7.47 13.41
CA THR A 69 -28.85 8.27 14.51
C THR A 69 -29.10 7.56 15.85
N GLY A 70 -28.42 8.03 16.90
CA GLY A 70 -28.99 8.10 18.25
C GLY A 70 -28.14 7.57 19.39
N THR A 71 -27.68 8.51 20.23
CA THR A 71 -27.18 8.36 21.61
C THR A 71 -25.69 8.00 21.79
N GLN A 72 -25.08 8.78 22.67
CA GLN A 72 -23.65 8.94 22.93
C GLN A 72 -22.98 7.67 23.50
N ASN A 73 -21.65 7.63 23.33
CA ASN A 73 -20.68 6.58 23.70
C ASN A 73 -20.50 5.49 22.65
N ALA A 74 -20.01 5.87 21.46
CA ALA A 74 -19.39 4.91 20.55
C ALA A 74 -17.92 4.79 20.95
N GLU A 75 -17.61 3.79 21.78
CA GLU A 75 -16.30 3.13 21.67
C GLU A 75 -16.19 2.73 20.20
N GLU A 76 -15.22 3.31 19.49
CA GLU A 76 -14.98 2.98 18.10
C GLU A 76 -14.63 1.49 18.04
N ASP A 77 -15.60 0.66 17.67
CA ASP A 77 -15.41 -0.75 17.40
C ASP A 77 -14.63 -0.88 16.07
N HIS A 78 -13.37 -0.46 16.10
CA HIS A 78 -12.41 -0.64 15.03
C HIS A 78 -11.99 -2.11 15.02
N GLU A 79 -12.88 -2.95 14.51
CA GLU A 79 -12.54 -4.31 14.14
C GLU A 79 -11.23 -4.29 13.33
N PRO A 80 -10.16 -5.00 13.77
CA PRO A 80 -8.86 -4.93 13.12
C PRO A 80 -9.00 -5.32 11.65
N ARG A 81 -8.47 -4.44 10.79
CA ARG A 81 -8.51 -4.59 9.34
C ARG A 81 -7.13 -4.98 8.84
N GLU A 82 -7.09 -5.96 7.95
CA GLU A 82 -5.88 -6.34 7.22
C GLU A 82 -6.13 -6.36 5.71
N VAL A 83 -5.10 -6.01 4.95
CA VAL A 83 -5.05 -6.24 3.50
C VAL A 83 -3.99 -7.30 3.22
N ARG A 84 -4.37 -8.33 2.47
CA ARG A 84 -3.47 -9.42 2.06
C ARG A 84 -3.25 -9.35 0.55
N MET A 85 -2.00 -9.11 0.15
CA MET A 85 -1.60 -8.90 -1.22
C MET A 85 -0.77 -10.07 -1.72
N HIS A 86 -1.20 -10.73 -2.80
CA HIS A 86 -0.50 -11.87 -3.39
C HIS A 86 0.39 -11.40 -4.54
N ILE A 87 1.69 -11.57 -4.38
CA ILE A 87 2.75 -10.95 -5.20
C ILE A 87 3.92 -11.93 -5.42
N SER A 88 4.82 -11.56 -6.32
CA SER A 88 6.03 -12.32 -6.67
C SER A 88 7.28 -11.76 -6.01
N SER A 89 8.01 -12.61 -5.29
CA SER A 89 9.33 -12.33 -4.72
C SER A 89 10.33 -11.88 -5.78
N LYS A 90 10.24 -12.42 -7.00
CA LYS A 90 11.15 -12.13 -8.12
C LYS A 90 11.01 -10.69 -8.58
N HIS A 91 9.78 -10.23 -8.80
CA HIS A 91 9.52 -8.85 -9.21
C HIS A 91 9.95 -7.86 -8.12
N LEU A 92 9.59 -8.13 -6.85
CA LEU A 92 9.97 -7.32 -5.70
C LEU A 92 11.49 -7.20 -5.53
N SER A 93 12.19 -8.34 -5.52
CA SER A 93 13.64 -8.40 -5.29
C SER A 93 14.43 -7.76 -6.41
N PHE A 94 13.87 -7.73 -7.62
CA PHE A 94 14.49 -7.10 -8.77
C PHE A 94 14.50 -5.58 -8.63
N VAL A 95 13.39 -4.98 -8.21
CA VAL A 95 13.24 -3.52 -8.16
C VAL A 95 13.67 -2.87 -6.85
N SER A 96 13.79 -3.63 -5.75
CA SER A 96 13.94 -3.04 -4.42
C SER A 96 14.89 -3.88 -3.55
N SER A 97 15.95 -3.24 -3.05
CA SER A 97 16.81 -3.85 -2.04
C SER A 97 16.07 -4.05 -0.72
N THR A 98 15.21 -3.09 -0.34
CA THR A 98 14.46 -3.16 0.93
C THR A 98 13.50 -4.36 0.92
N PHE A 99 12.78 -4.61 -0.18
CA PHE A 99 11.92 -5.79 -0.29
C PHE A 99 12.73 -7.08 -0.30
N ARG A 100 13.91 -7.09 -0.95
CA ARG A 100 14.80 -8.26 -0.92
C ARG A 100 15.24 -8.61 0.50
N ASP A 101 15.68 -7.62 1.27
CA ASP A 101 16.10 -7.82 2.65
C ASP A 101 14.92 -8.28 3.53
N LEU A 102 13.73 -7.74 3.29
CA LEU A 102 12.50 -8.12 3.99
C LEU A 102 12.08 -9.57 3.69
N LEU A 103 12.21 -10.02 2.44
CA LEU A 103 11.96 -11.41 2.04
C LEU A 103 12.97 -12.37 2.66
N LEU A 104 14.25 -11.99 2.71
CA LEU A 104 15.30 -12.78 3.35
C LEU A 104 15.05 -12.92 4.86
N ALA A 105 14.63 -11.85 5.53
CA ALA A 105 14.26 -11.89 6.94
C ALA A 105 13.08 -12.84 7.19
N SER A 106 12.02 -12.75 6.39
CA SER A 106 10.85 -13.64 6.47
C SER A 106 11.24 -15.12 6.31
N ALA A 107 12.08 -15.46 5.34
CA ALA A 107 12.52 -16.84 5.12
C ALA A 107 13.31 -17.43 6.30
N ASN A 108 14.08 -16.60 7.03
CA ASN A 108 14.85 -17.04 8.20
C ASN A 108 13.95 -17.33 9.42
N GLU A 109 12.87 -16.55 9.58
CA GLU A 109 11.86 -16.78 10.61
C GLU A 109 11.11 -18.09 10.37
N ASP A 110 10.71 -18.35 9.12
CA ASP A 110 10.03 -19.59 8.74
C ASP A 110 10.93 -20.82 8.94
N ALA A 111 12.23 -20.72 8.63
CA ALA A 111 13.20 -21.80 8.86
C ALA A 111 13.43 -22.12 10.34
N SER A 112 13.15 -21.17 11.23
CA SER A 112 13.28 -21.34 12.69
C SER A 112 12.02 -21.92 13.34
N SER A 113 10.91 -22.04 12.59
CA SER A 113 9.63 -22.56 13.05
C SER A 113 9.41 -24.00 12.57
N PRO A 114 9.06 -24.97 13.45
CA PRO A 114 8.90 -26.39 13.10
C PRO A 114 7.59 -26.71 12.35
N SER A 115 7.05 -25.78 11.56
CA SER A 115 5.77 -25.98 10.86
C SER A 115 5.93 -26.84 9.60
N PRO A 116 4.96 -27.72 9.27
CA PRO A 116 5.08 -28.62 8.14
C PRO A 116 5.15 -27.82 6.82
N ALA A 117 6.12 -28.20 5.98
CA ALA A 117 6.37 -27.65 4.65
C ALA A 117 5.23 -28.01 3.65
N SER A 118 4.06 -27.41 3.82
CA SER A 118 3.00 -27.41 2.81
C SER A 118 2.95 -26.05 2.16
N GLU A 119 3.51 -25.94 0.95
CA GLU A 119 3.27 -24.87 -0.04
C GLU A 119 2.97 -23.47 0.55
N SER A 120 3.77 -23.04 1.52
CA SER A 120 3.47 -21.81 2.26
C SER A 120 4.07 -20.64 1.50
N LEU A 121 3.20 -19.79 0.95
CA LEU A 121 3.56 -18.44 0.52
C LEU A 121 4.42 -17.78 1.61
N ALA A 122 5.57 -17.22 1.23
CA ALA A 122 6.40 -16.47 2.17
C ALA A 122 5.60 -15.27 2.68
N ARG A 123 5.48 -15.14 4.00
CA ARG A 123 4.64 -14.09 4.61
C ARG A 123 5.47 -12.91 5.06
N VAL A 124 5.18 -11.75 4.47
CA VAL A 124 5.83 -10.49 4.82
C VAL A 124 4.81 -9.57 5.47
N HIS A 125 5.20 -8.91 6.56
CA HIS A 125 4.34 -7.99 7.28
C HIS A 125 4.77 -6.53 7.07
N THR A 126 3.79 -5.65 6.92
CA THR A 126 3.95 -4.20 6.94
C THR A 126 2.75 -3.56 7.64
N THR A 127 2.88 -2.31 8.08
CA THR A 127 1.85 -1.65 8.88
C THR A 127 1.63 -0.22 8.38
N GLY A 128 0.39 0.26 8.46
CA GLY A 128 0.05 1.69 8.39
C GLY A 128 0.01 2.31 7.00
N TRP A 129 0.59 1.67 5.98
CA TRP A 129 0.53 2.17 4.62
C TRP A 129 -0.89 2.38 4.12
N ASP A 130 -1.06 3.39 3.27
CA ASP A 130 -2.28 3.52 2.50
C ASP A 130 -2.40 2.35 1.51
N ALA A 131 -3.50 1.61 1.60
CA ALA A 131 -3.70 0.36 0.88
C ALA A 131 -3.71 0.57 -0.64
N VAL A 132 -4.34 1.66 -1.11
CA VAL A 132 -4.39 2.00 -2.54
C VAL A 132 -2.99 2.39 -3.04
N ALA A 133 -2.28 3.25 -2.32
CA ALA A 133 -0.92 3.65 -2.69
C ALA A 133 0.03 2.45 -2.77
N LEU A 134 0.02 1.57 -1.76
CA LEU A 134 0.85 0.37 -1.76
C LEU A 134 0.49 -0.58 -2.92
N ALA A 135 -0.80 -0.80 -3.16
CA ALA A 135 -1.27 -1.64 -4.26
C ALA A 135 -0.83 -1.11 -5.63
N ILE A 136 -0.90 0.21 -5.86
CA ILE A 136 -0.43 0.86 -7.10
C ILE A 136 1.07 0.62 -7.31
N VAL A 137 1.89 0.80 -6.26
CA VAL A 137 3.34 0.54 -6.35
C VAL A 137 3.62 -0.92 -6.68
N LEU A 138 2.91 -1.85 -6.02
CA LEU A 138 3.08 -3.27 -6.29
C LEU A 138 2.62 -3.67 -7.70
N ASP A 139 1.50 -3.14 -8.20
CA ASP A 139 1.09 -3.37 -9.60
C ASP A 139 2.12 -2.82 -10.59
N ALA A 140 2.70 -1.64 -10.32
CA ALA A 140 3.75 -1.07 -11.15
C ALA A 140 5.00 -1.97 -11.19
N ILE A 141 5.40 -2.52 -10.04
CA ILE A 141 6.52 -3.47 -9.92
C ILE A 141 6.28 -4.74 -10.72
N HIS A 142 5.03 -5.20 -10.83
CA HIS A 142 4.64 -6.37 -11.62
C HIS A 142 4.33 -6.03 -13.09
N GLY A 143 4.68 -4.84 -13.56
CA GLY A 143 4.49 -4.41 -14.96
C GLY A 143 3.03 -4.14 -15.35
N ARG A 144 2.11 -4.03 -14.38
CA ARG A 144 0.67 -3.88 -14.61
C ARG A 144 0.26 -2.43 -14.79
N HIS A 145 1.05 -1.66 -15.53
CA HIS A 145 0.89 -0.21 -15.70
C HIS A 145 -0.43 0.19 -16.35
N ALA A 146 -1.02 -0.68 -17.18
CA ALA A 146 -2.31 -0.42 -17.82
C ALA A 146 -3.48 -0.32 -16.82
N GLU A 147 -3.30 -0.85 -15.61
CA GLU A 147 -4.33 -0.90 -14.57
C GLU A 147 -4.23 0.28 -13.59
N ILE A 148 -3.10 1.00 -13.60
CA ILE A 148 -2.84 2.13 -12.72
C ILE A 148 -3.71 3.34 -13.14
N PRO A 149 -4.42 4.01 -12.21
CA PRO A 149 -5.23 5.17 -12.55
C PRO A 149 -4.37 6.31 -13.07
N ARG A 150 -4.80 6.93 -14.17
CA ARG A 150 -4.09 8.09 -14.76
C ARG A 150 -4.38 9.40 -14.03
N ASP A 151 -5.58 9.48 -13.46
CA ASP A 151 -6.04 10.63 -12.70
C ASP A 151 -6.00 10.29 -11.21
N ILE A 152 -5.00 10.84 -10.52
CA ILE A 152 -4.83 10.70 -9.06
C ILE A 152 -4.72 12.09 -8.43
N ASN A 153 -5.21 12.23 -7.20
CA ASN A 153 -5.09 13.48 -6.46
C ASN A 153 -3.70 13.62 -5.82
N LEU A 154 -3.36 14.82 -5.36
CA LEU A 154 -2.03 15.11 -4.80
C LEU A 154 -1.73 14.31 -3.53
N GLY A 155 -2.74 14.03 -2.69
CA GLY A 155 -2.57 13.21 -1.49
C GLY A 155 -2.18 11.77 -1.81
N LEU A 156 -2.87 11.14 -2.78
CA LEU A 156 -2.56 9.80 -3.24
C LEU A 156 -1.19 9.74 -3.90
N LEU A 157 -0.85 10.74 -4.73
CA LEU A 157 0.49 10.84 -5.32
C LEU A 157 1.57 10.91 -4.23
N ALA A 158 1.42 11.75 -3.22
CA ALA A 158 2.37 11.83 -2.12
C ALA A 158 2.53 10.48 -1.40
N ARG A 159 1.43 9.81 -1.06
CA ARG A 159 1.46 8.46 -0.46
C ARG A 159 2.17 7.43 -1.34
N ILE A 160 1.91 7.43 -2.65
CA ILE A 160 2.62 6.57 -3.60
C ILE A 160 4.12 6.87 -3.56
N THR A 161 4.51 8.14 -3.63
CA THR A 161 5.92 8.53 -3.60
C THR A 161 6.61 8.15 -2.30
N THR A 162 5.93 8.26 -1.16
CA THR A 162 6.46 7.83 0.14
C THR A 162 6.66 6.32 0.19
N VAL A 163 5.75 5.52 -0.38
CA VAL A 163 5.93 4.06 -0.49
C VAL A 163 7.15 3.74 -1.37
N VAL A 164 7.27 4.38 -2.54
CA VAL A 164 8.39 4.19 -3.47
C VAL A 164 9.73 4.51 -2.81
N ASP A 165 9.80 5.64 -2.10
CA ASP A 165 11.00 6.09 -1.38
C ASP A 165 11.37 5.15 -0.24
N HIS A 166 10.40 4.79 0.60
CA HIS A 166 10.61 3.89 1.74
C HIS A 166 11.14 2.52 1.31
N TYR A 167 10.54 1.92 0.28
CA TYR A 167 10.99 0.64 -0.24
C TYR A 167 12.17 0.77 -1.21
N LYS A 168 12.70 1.97 -1.45
CA LYS A 168 13.84 2.21 -2.35
C LYS A 168 13.64 1.51 -3.69
N CYS A 169 12.44 1.61 -4.24
CA CYS A 169 12.13 1.04 -5.54
C CYS A 169 12.98 1.78 -6.58
N GLN A 170 13.94 1.07 -7.17
CA GLN A 170 14.79 1.61 -8.22
C GLN A 170 13.91 1.91 -9.43
N GLU A 171 14.05 3.11 -9.98
CA GLU A 171 13.55 3.38 -11.32
C GLU A 171 14.26 2.40 -12.26
N LEU A 172 13.52 1.67 -13.11
CA LEU A 172 14.10 0.88 -14.21
C LEU A 172 14.64 1.83 -15.29
N ALA A 173 15.40 2.85 -14.89
CA ALA A 173 16.10 3.77 -15.74
C ALA A 173 17.52 3.25 -15.95
N SER A 174 17.83 2.96 -17.21
CA SER A 174 19.13 2.61 -17.76
C SER A 174 19.51 1.12 -17.73
N TYR A 175 19.10 0.41 -18.78
CA TYR A 175 20.12 -0.34 -19.52
C TYR A 175 20.85 0.69 -20.41
N PRO A 176 22.11 1.06 -20.12
CA PRO A 176 22.98 1.52 -21.17
C PRO A 176 23.36 0.30 -22.03
N ASP A 177 23.52 0.55 -23.32
CA ASP A 177 24.13 -0.34 -24.33
C ASP A 177 23.27 -1.47 -24.85
N PHE A 178 22.51 -1.20 -25.92
CA PHE A 178 22.51 -1.99 -27.16
C PHE A 178 22.00 -1.14 -28.34
N TYR A 179 22.92 -0.43 -29.00
CA TYR A 179 23.23 -0.40 -30.45
C TYR A 179 24.02 0.85 -30.83
#